data_AF-R4VVW1-F1
#
_entry.id   AF-R4VVW1-F1
#
_cell.length_a   1.000
_cell.length_b   1.000
_cell.length_c   1.000
_cell.angle_alpha   90.00
_cell.angle_beta   90.00
_cell.angle_gamma   90.00
#
_symmetry.space_group_name_H-M   'P 1'
#
loop_
_entity.id
_entity.type
_entity.pdbx_description
1 polymer ?
#
loop_
_entity_poly.entity_id
_entity_poly.type
_entity_poly.pdbx_seq_one_letter_code
_entity_poly.pdbx_strand_id
1 'polypeptide(L)'
;MQVVDYVRTGHEGGPALLLADESGDLERLALDHGTELAYTLDERHCAGTLADGTHEACDAPATPYCDAHTHTWVCARCTGDCLKPEMDCHGEHAIYVAAFAPDVHKVGVTYLDRLPTRLQEQGADRAAHVRTVANGRIARELEAAIAERIPDRVRVPTKIAGLHDDVDVPAFEATLETELPPDFEVHEQFDFDYGLDLNAAPVPETTATGTVRGVKGRILVLEEHGTNYAVDLRDLLGYELAEGASDREKQASFGAFS
;
A
#
# COMPACT_ATOMS: atom_id res chain seq x y z
N MET A 1 21.35 -8.86 5.85
CA MET A 1 19.90 -9.20 5.94
C MET A 1 19.23 -8.76 4.66
N GLN A 2 18.23 -9.49 4.17
CA GLN A 2 17.46 -9.11 2.98
C GLN A 2 16.05 -8.64 3.37
N VAL A 3 15.52 -7.62 2.70
CA VAL A 3 14.09 -7.26 2.83
C VAL A 3 13.25 -8.24 2.01
N VAL A 4 12.47 -9.07 2.68
CA VAL A 4 11.74 -10.19 2.05
C VAL A 4 10.23 -9.99 2.00
N ASP A 5 9.68 -9.19 2.92
CA ASP A 5 8.28 -8.76 2.89
C ASP A 5 8.10 -7.44 3.67
N TYR A 6 6.89 -6.91 3.70
CA TYR A 6 6.51 -5.79 4.54
C TYR A 6 5.08 -5.92 5.07
N VAL A 7 4.87 -5.44 6.29
CA VAL A 7 3.57 -5.31 6.92
C VAL A 7 3.05 -3.89 6.69
N ARG A 8 1.83 -3.79 6.17
CA ARG A 8 1.13 -2.53 5.89
C ARG A 8 0.41 -2.01 7.13
N THR A 9 -0.06 -0.77 7.07
CA THR A 9 -1.01 -0.24 8.06
C THR A 9 -2.28 -1.09 8.12
N GLY A 10 -2.91 -1.17 9.30
CA GLY A 10 -4.15 -1.92 9.53
C GLY A 10 -3.96 -3.36 10.04
N HIS A 11 -2.72 -3.84 10.14
CA HIS A 11 -2.39 -5.15 10.71
C HIS A 11 -2.00 -5.05 12.20
N GLU A 12 -2.23 -6.13 12.95
CA GLU A 12 -1.79 -6.25 14.34
C GLU A 12 -0.27 -6.12 14.46
N GLY A 13 0.20 -5.40 15.47
CA GLY A 13 1.62 -5.06 15.66
C GLY A 13 2.11 -3.87 14.83
N GLY A 14 1.28 -3.31 13.94
CA GLY A 14 1.62 -2.13 13.14
C GLY A 14 2.42 -2.42 11.86
N PRO A 15 2.82 -1.37 11.12
CA PRO A 15 3.64 -1.52 9.93
C PRO A 15 5.08 -1.94 10.26
N ALA A 16 5.70 -2.72 9.38
CA ALA A 16 7.06 -3.24 9.57
C ALA A 16 7.71 -3.66 8.26
N LEU A 17 9.04 -3.75 8.24
CA LEU A 17 9.78 -4.56 7.28
C LEU A 17 9.99 -5.97 7.86
N LEU A 18 9.89 -6.99 7.02
CA LEU A 18 10.34 -8.35 7.36
C LEU A 18 11.71 -8.56 6.72
N LEU A 19 12.70 -8.81 7.56
CA LEU A 19 14.09 -9.00 7.18
C LEU A 19 14.44 -10.47 7.37
N ALA A 20 15.13 -11.07 6.40
CA ALA A 20 15.69 -12.41 6.54
C ALA A 20 17.21 -12.35 6.72
N ASP A 21 17.74 -13.16 7.62
CA ASP A 21 19.18 -13.41 7.71
C ASP A 21 19.63 -14.56 6.79
N GLU A 22 20.91 -14.89 6.78
CA GLU A 22 21.48 -15.96 5.95
C GLU A 22 20.98 -17.35 6.32
N SER A 23 20.44 -17.53 7.53
CA SER A 23 19.87 -18.79 8.00
C SER A 23 18.40 -18.97 7.61
N GLY A 24 17.77 -17.91 7.08
CA GLY A 24 16.35 -17.87 6.75
C GLY A 24 15.45 -17.48 7.92
N ASP A 25 16.04 -17.09 9.06
CA ASP A 25 15.31 -16.60 10.22
C ASP A 25 14.78 -15.17 9.93
N LEU A 26 13.55 -14.92 10.37
CA LEU A 26 12.85 -13.66 10.12
C LEU A 26 12.96 -12.71 11.31
N GLU A 27 13.42 -11.50 11.04
CA GLU A 27 13.36 -10.36 11.93
C GLU A 27 12.27 -9.38 11.48
N ARG A 28 11.48 -8.90 12.45
CA ARG A 28 10.48 -7.85 12.21
C ARG A 28 11.01 -6.50 12.67
N LEU A 29 11.34 -5.64 11.71
CA LEU A 29 11.74 -4.26 11.96
C LEU A 29 10.50 -3.35 11.95
N ALA A 30 10.05 -2.95 13.14
CA ALA A 30 8.89 -2.07 13.30
C ALA A 30 9.13 -0.69 12.67
N LEU A 31 8.09 -0.11 12.08
CA LEU A 31 8.12 1.22 11.45
C LEU A 31 7.25 2.20 12.23
N ASP A 32 7.41 2.21 13.55
CA ASP A 32 6.72 3.16 14.43
C ASP A 32 7.31 4.57 14.27
N HIS A 33 6.49 5.59 14.47
CA HIS A 33 6.94 6.99 14.43
C HIS A 33 8.14 7.20 15.38
N GLY A 34 9.21 7.83 14.86
CA GLY A 34 10.44 8.10 15.59
C GLY A 34 11.47 6.97 15.52
N THR A 35 11.16 5.83 14.90
CA THR A 35 12.15 4.77 14.65
C THR A 35 13.23 5.30 13.71
N GLU A 36 14.50 5.12 14.07
CA GLU A 36 15.63 5.48 13.21
C GLU A 36 15.99 4.28 12.32
N LEU A 37 15.96 4.48 11.00
CA LEU A 37 16.50 3.55 10.04
C LEU A 37 17.88 4.03 9.60
N ALA A 38 18.87 3.14 9.67
CA ALA A 38 20.24 3.43 9.30
C ALA A 38 20.80 2.29 8.45
N TYR A 39 20.10 1.99 7.34
CA TYR A 39 20.50 0.95 6.41
C TYR A 39 20.85 1.52 5.04
N THR A 40 21.97 1.05 4.51
CA THR A 40 22.34 1.23 3.11
C THR A 40 21.75 0.07 2.30
N LEU A 41 21.11 0.42 1.17
CA LEU A 41 20.60 -0.56 0.21
C LEU A 41 21.74 -1.03 -0.69
N ASP A 42 22.04 -2.33 -0.67
CA ASP A 42 23.09 -2.94 -1.49
C ASP A 42 22.50 -3.69 -2.70
N GLU A 43 22.96 -4.89 -3.00
CA GLU A 43 22.47 -5.70 -4.10
C GLU A 43 20.96 -5.98 -3.96
N ARG A 44 20.29 -6.09 -5.11
CA ARG A 44 18.87 -6.41 -5.18
C ARG A 44 18.65 -7.64 -6.03
N HIS A 45 18.07 -8.67 -5.44
CA HIS A 45 17.71 -9.91 -6.10
C HIS A 45 16.30 -10.35 -5.69
N CYS A 46 15.85 -11.52 -6.14
CA CYS A 46 14.52 -12.03 -5.82
C CYS A 46 14.33 -12.10 -4.30
N ALA A 47 13.22 -11.58 -3.78
CA ALA A 47 12.88 -11.62 -2.36
C ALA A 47 12.58 -13.05 -1.83
N GLY A 48 12.73 -14.08 -2.67
CA GLY A 48 12.43 -15.47 -2.33
C GLY A 48 10.95 -15.73 -2.03
N THR A 49 10.69 -16.67 -1.13
CA THR A 49 9.35 -16.95 -0.61
C THR A 49 9.39 -17.11 0.91
N LEU A 50 8.25 -16.84 1.55
CA LEU A 50 8.03 -17.16 2.96
C LEU A 50 7.25 -18.47 3.06
N ALA A 51 7.80 -19.46 3.75
CA ALA A 51 7.19 -20.76 3.97
C ALA A 51 7.34 -21.17 5.44
N ASP A 52 6.21 -21.54 6.06
CA ASP A 52 6.15 -22.03 7.45
C ASP A 52 6.87 -21.15 8.49
N GLY A 53 6.86 -19.83 8.28
CA GLY A 53 7.50 -18.85 9.19
C GLY A 53 9.01 -18.67 8.98
N THR A 54 9.57 -19.27 7.92
CA THR A 54 10.97 -19.13 7.49
C THR A 54 11.06 -18.56 6.09
N HIS A 55 12.22 -17.98 5.76
CA HIS A 55 12.52 -17.50 4.41
C HIS A 55 13.31 -18.53 3.60
N GLU A 56 12.86 -18.75 2.37
CA GLU A 56 13.60 -19.50 1.37
C GLU A 56 14.23 -18.53 0.37
N ALA A 57 15.55 -18.35 0.48
CA ALA A 57 16.31 -17.42 -0.35
C ALA A 57 16.34 -17.80 -1.84
N CYS A 58 16.52 -16.78 -2.70
CA CYS A 58 16.58 -16.98 -4.14
C CYS A 58 17.56 -16.01 -4.82
N ASP A 59 18.66 -16.54 -5.34
CA ASP A 59 19.71 -15.76 -6.00
C ASP A 59 19.33 -15.28 -7.42
N ALA A 60 18.08 -15.48 -7.85
CA ALA A 60 17.65 -15.04 -9.17
C ALA A 60 17.71 -13.49 -9.22
N PRO A 61 18.32 -12.90 -10.27
CA PRO A 61 18.54 -11.46 -10.35
C PRO A 61 17.26 -10.65 -10.64
N ALA A 62 16.14 -11.32 -10.94
CA ALA A 62 14.86 -10.66 -11.22
C ALA A 62 14.20 -10.16 -9.94
N THR A 63 13.68 -8.93 -9.97
CA THR A 63 13.18 -8.21 -8.79
C THR A 63 11.78 -7.62 -9.03
N PRO A 64 10.95 -7.45 -7.97
CA PRO A 64 11.17 -7.98 -6.62
C PRO A 64 11.04 -9.51 -6.55
N TYR A 65 10.45 -10.14 -7.56
CA TYR A 65 10.32 -11.59 -7.67
C TYR A 65 10.70 -12.08 -9.07
N CYS A 66 11.38 -13.22 -9.15
CA CYS A 66 11.62 -13.93 -10.41
C CYS A 66 10.37 -14.72 -10.85
N ASP A 67 10.36 -15.20 -12.10
CA ASP A 67 9.22 -15.93 -12.69
C ASP A 67 8.73 -17.10 -11.83
N ALA A 68 9.63 -17.79 -11.12
CA ALA A 68 9.29 -18.90 -10.23
C ALA A 68 8.60 -18.45 -8.92
N HIS A 69 8.84 -17.22 -8.48
CA HIS A 69 8.29 -16.65 -7.25
C HIS A 69 7.19 -15.63 -7.50
N THR A 70 6.80 -15.40 -8.76
CA THR A 70 5.54 -14.71 -9.06
C THR A 70 4.40 -15.71 -9.02
N HIS A 71 3.34 -15.38 -8.30
CA HIS A 71 2.07 -16.10 -8.39
C HIS A 71 1.01 -15.17 -8.96
N THR A 72 0.30 -15.63 -9.99
CA THR A 72 -0.86 -14.89 -10.50
C THR A 72 -2.06 -15.20 -9.62
N TRP A 73 -2.44 -14.25 -8.77
CA TRP A 73 -3.68 -14.38 -8.02
C TRP A 73 -4.89 -14.11 -8.93
N VAL A 74 -5.49 -15.17 -9.46
CA VAL A 74 -6.62 -15.11 -10.41
C VAL A 74 -7.80 -14.26 -9.92
N CYS A 75 -8.07 -14.23 -8.61
CA CYS A 75 -9.14 -13.42 -8.03
C CYS A 75 -8.89 -11.91 -8.13
N ALA A 76 -7.64 -11.46 -8.25
CA ALA A 76 -7.30 -10.06 -8.45
C ALA A 76 -7.58 -9.57 -9.89
N ARG A 77 -7.82 -10.50 -10.83
CA ARG A 77 -8.17 -10.20 -12.23
C ARG A 77 -9.62 -10.52 -12.57
N CYS A 78 -10.38 -11.03 -11.61
CA CYS A 78 -11.77 -11.41 -11.78
C CYS A 78 -12.64 -10.15 -11.84
N THR A 79 -13.44 -10.01 -12.90
CA THR A 79 -14.44 -8.95 -13.07
C THR A 79 -15.86 -9.46 -12.85
N GLY A 80 -16.00 -10.62 -12.19
CA GLY A 80 -17.26 -11.36 -12.07
C GLY A 80 -17.31 -12.68 -12.81
N ASP A 81 -16.58 -12.80 -13.91
CA ASP A 81 -16.38 -14.07 -14.57
C ASP A 81 -15.29 -14.85 -13.85
N CYS A 82 -15.71 -15.74 -12.94
CA CYS A 82 -14.79 -16.52 -12.12
C CYS A 82 -13.83 -17.32 -13.01
N LEU A 83 -12.53 -17.03 -12.89
CA LEU A 83 -11.46 -17.70 -13.64
C LEU A 83 -11.00 -19.01 -12.98
N LYS A 84 -11.50 -19.33 -11.78
CA LYS A 84 -11.20 -20.59 -11.09
C LYS A 84 -12.11 -21.72 -11.61
N PRO A 85 -11.66 -22.98 -11.56
CA PRO A 85 -12.51 -24.13 -11.81
C PRO A 85 -13.71 -24.21 -10.85
N GLU A 86 -13.49 -23.83 -9.59
CA GLU A 86 -14.51 -23.76 -8.55
C GLU A 86 -14.39 -22.40 -7.83
N MET A 87 -15.53 -21.75 -7.64
CA MET A 87 -15.61 -20.49 -6.90
C MET A 87 -15.48 -20.77 -5.41
N ASP A 88 -14.69 -19.96 -4.70
CA ASP A 88 -14.48 -20.08 -3.25
C ASP A 88 -14.74 -18.78 -2.48
N CYS A 89 -15.19 -17.71 -3.16
CA CYS A 89 -15.44 -16.40 -2.55
C CYS A 89 -16.89 -16.23 -2.05
N HIS A 90 -17.37 -17.14 -1.21
CA HIS A 90 -18.79 -17.23 -0.81
C HIS A 90 -19.24 -16.31 0.32
N GLY A 91 -18.34 -15.67 1.06
CA GLY A 91 -18.70 -14.81 2.20
C GLY A 91 -19.27 -13.47 1.79
N GLU A 92 -19.92 -12.77 2.72
CA GLU A 92 -20.42 -11.41 2.49
C GLU A 92 -19.28 -10.46 2.12
N HIS A 93 -19.52 -9.64 1.11
CA HIS A 93 -18.56 -8.64 0.64
C HIS A 93 -19.16 -7.24 0.74
N ALA A 94 -18.33 -6.30 1.19
CA ALA A 94 -18.60 -4.88 1.11
C ALA A 94 -18.08 -4.33 -0.23
N ILE A 95 -18.89 -3.49 -0.85
CA ILE A 95 -18.50 -2.55 -1.88
C ILE A 95 -18.33 -1.20 -1.19
N TYR A 96 -17.21 -0.53 -1.45
CA TYR A 96 -16.87 0.73 -0.80
C TYR A 96 -16.31 1.74 -1.80
N VAL A 97 -16.42 3.02 -1.47
CA VAL A 97 -15.68 4.10 -2.13
C VAL A 97 -14.64 4.63 -1.14
N ALA A 98 -13.39 4.71 -1.55
CA ALA A 98 -12.29 5.25 -0.75
C ALA A 98 -11.74 6.52 -1.38
N ALA A 99 -11.49 7.53 -0.56
CA ALA A 99 -10.87 8.78 -0.94
C ALA A 99 -9.39 8.80 -0.53
N PHE A 100 -8.59 9.40 -1.39
CA PHE A 100 -7.18 9.71 -1.19
C PHE A 100 -7.03 11.19 -1.47
N ALA A 101 -6.40 11.89 -0.54
CA ALA A 101 -6.24 13.33 -0.67
C ALA A 101 -5.52 13.74 -1.97
N PRO A 102 -5.85 14.92 -2.53
CA PRO A 102 -6.98 15.75 -2.11
C PRO A 102 -8.33 15.23 -2.65
N ASP A 103 -8.42 14.87 -3.93
CA ASP A 103 -9.69 14.68 -4.65
C ASP A 103 -9.77 13.37 -5.45
N VAL A 104 -9.02 12.35 -5.02
CA VAL A 104 -8.93 11.08 -5.75
C VAL A 104 -9.79 10.01 -5.10
N HIS A 105 -10.82 9.57 -5.81
CA HIS A 105 -11.74 8.53 -5.34
C HIS A 105 -11.52 7.21 -6.07
N LYS A 106 -11.79 6.11 -5.38
CA LYS A 106 -11.83 4.78 -6.00
C LYS A 106 -12.95 3.92 -5.46
N VAL A 107 -13.52 3.06 -6.30
CA VAL A 107 -14.35 1.95 -5.84
C VAL A 107 -13.47 0.76 -5.45
N GLY A 108 -13.95 -0.07 -4.55
CA GLY A 108 -13.26 -1.28 -4.16
C GLY A 108 -14.19 -2.31 -3.53
N VAL A 109 -13.73 -3.56 -3.48
CA VAL A 109 -14.44 -4.65 -2.79
C VAL A 109 -13.56 -5.43 -1.83
N THR A 110 -14.16 -5.96 -0.79
CA THR A 110 -13.51 -6.80 0.22
C THR A 110 -14.54 -7.62 0.98
N TYR A 111 -14.10 -8.65 1.70
CA TYR A 111 -14.97 -9.27 2.70
C TYR A 111 -15.44 -8.22 3.71
N LEU A 112 -16.71 -8.28 4.10
CA LEU A 112 -17.35 -7.28 4.94
C LEU A 112 -16.61 -7.07 6.26
N ASP A 113 -16.24 -8.16 6.93
CA ASP A 113 -15.49 -8.17 8.19
C ASP A 113 -14.07 -7.59 8.09
N ARG A 114 -13.48 -7.58 6.88
CA ARG A 114 -12.16 -7.02 6.60
C ARG A 114 -12.18 -5.57 6.13
N LEU A 115 -13.35 -4.95 5.98
CA LEU A 115 -13.45 -3.61 5.38
C LEU A 115 -12.54 -2.56 6.06
N PRO A 116 -12.56 -2.37 7.39
CA PRO A 116 -11.72 -1.35 8.02
C PRO A 116 -10.22 -1.60 7.82
N THR A 117 -9.79 -2.86 7.95
CA THR A 117 -8.39 -3.26 7.71
C THR A 117 -7.99 -3.01 6.26
N ARG A 118 -8.85 -3.38 5.30
CA ARG A 118 -8.58 -3.25 3.88
C ARG A 118 -8.44 -1.79 3.44
N LEU A 119 -9.22 -0.88 4.03
CA LEU A 119 -9.13 0.56 3.78
C LEU A 119 -7.77 1.12 4.23
N GLN A 120 -7.32 0.76 5.44
CA GLN A 120 -6.00 1.12 5.96
C GLN A 120 -4.84 0.52 5.15
N GLU A 121 -4.92 -0.76 4.76
CA GLU A 121 -3.92 -1.41 3.91
C GLU A 121 -3.71 -0.66 2.58
N GLN A 122 -4.76 -0.02 2.08
CA GLN A 122 -4.70 0.79 0.86
C GLN A 122 -4.25 2.23 1.12
N GLY A 123 -4.23 2.68 2.38
CA GLY A 123 -3.92 4.04 2.77
C GLY A 123 -5.03 5.02 2.42
N ALA A 124 -6.30 4.63 2.55
CA ALA A 124 -7.43 5.54 2.36
C ALA A 124 -7.45 6.59 3.46
N ASP A 125 -7.75 7.85 3.13
CA ASP A 125 -7.95 8.93 4.09
C ASP A 125 -9.39 8.92 4.61
N ARG A 126 -10.35 8.77 3.69
CA ARG A 126 -11.77 8.60 3.99
C ARG A 126 -12.34 7.46 3.19
N ALA A 127 -13.44 6.89 3.64
CA ALA A 127 -14.18 5.91 2.86
C ALA A 127 -15.64 5.83 3.26
N ALA A 128 -16.44 5.24 2.39
CA ALA A 128 -17.82 4.89 2.65
C ALA A 128 -18.08 3.44 2.25
N HIS A 129 -18.70 2.66 3.14
CA HIS A 129 -19.34 1.40 2.80
C HIS A 129 -20.66 1.70 2.08
N VAL A 130 -20.80 1.28 0.83
CA VAL A 130 -21.93 1.70 -0.03
C VAL A 130 -22.90 0.56 -0.40
N ARG A 131 -22.49 -0.69 -0.18
CA ARG A 131 -23.35 -1.87 -0.37
C ARG A 131 -22.73 -3.13 0.23
N THR A 132 -23.56 -4.01 0.80
CA THR A 132 -23.19 -5.41 1.10
C THR A 132 -23.83 -6.37 0.08
N VAL A 133 -23.08 -7.37 -0.36
CA VAL A 133 -23.56 -8.44 -1.24
C VAL A 133 -23.14 -9.81 -0.73
N ALA A 134 -23.87 -10.85 -1.16
CA ALA A 134 -23.74 -12.19 -0.62
C ALA A 134 -22.42 -12.91 -0.94
N ASN A 135 -21.69 -12.49 -1.98
CA ASN A 135 -20.43 -13.14 -2.38
C ASN A 135 -19.53 -12.23 -3.21
N GLY A 136 -18.27 -12.63 -3.33
CA GLY A 136 -17.23 -11.84 -3.98
C GLY A 136 -17.31 -11.81 -5.50
N ARG A 137 -18.11 -12.69 -6.12
CA ARG A 137 -18.39 -12.65 -7.55
C ARG A 137 -19.31 -11.46 -7.86
N ILE A 138 -20.45 -11.39 -7.18
CA ILE A 138 -21.41 -10.28 -7.32
C ILE A 138 -20.71 -8.94 -7.03
N ALA A 139 -19.87 -8.91 -5.98
CA ALA A 139 -19.13 -7.71 -5.63
C ALA A 139 -18.26 -7.21 -6.79
N ARG A 140 -17.49 -8.10 -7.43
CA ARG A 140 -16.60 -7.76 -8.55
C ARG A 140 -17.34 -7.41 -9.84
N GLU A 141 -18.48 -8.04 -10.11
CA GLU A 141 -19.37 -7.66 -11.22
C GLU A 141 -19.82 -6.20 -11.06
N LEU A 142 -20.27 -5.83 -9.86
CA LEU A 142 -20.71 -4.48 -9.54
C LEU A 142 -19.55 -3.47 -9.51
N GLU A 143 -18.41 -3.85 -8.93
CA GLU A 143 -17.18 -3.03 -8.93
C GLU A 143 -16.76 -2.68 -10.35
N ALA A 144 -16.69 -3.66 -11.25
CA ALA A 144 -16.32 -3.46 -12.64
C ALA A 144 -17.30 -2.52 -13.37
N ALA A 145 -18.61 -2.61 -13.09
CA ALA A 145 -19.60 -1.71 -13.65
C ALA A 145 -19.50 -0.26 -13.09
N ILE A 146 -19.10 -0.10 -11.82
CA ILE A 146 -18.88 1.21 -11.20
C ILE A 146 -17.53 1.80 -11.66
N ALA A 147 -16.55 0.95 -11.98
CA ALA A 147 -15.20 1.34 -12.41
C ALA A 147 -15.17 2.26 -13.63
N GLU A 148 -16.24 2.27 -14.43
CA GLU A 148 -16.44 3.19 -15.56
C GLU A 148 -16.62 4.66 -15.14
N ARG A 149 -17.06 4.90 -13.90
CA ARG A 149 -17.33 6.23 -13.33
C ARG A 149 -16.37 6.58 -12.20
N ILE A 150 -16.14 5.63 -11.29
CA ILE A 150 -15.18 5.77 -10.19
C ILE A 150 -14.08 4.72 -10.38
N PRO A 151 -12.82 5.09 -10.65
CA PRO A 151 -11.75 4.11 -10.89
C PRO A 151 -11.63 3.04 -9.79
N ASP A 152 -11.19 1.83 -10.11
CA ASP A 152 -10.97 0.76 -9.13
C ASP A 152 -9.56 0.80 -8.48
N ARG A 153 -8.68 1.68 -8.99
CA ARG A 153 -7.26 1.74 -8.64
C ARG A 153 -6.74 3.16 -8.61
N VAL A 154 -5.96 3.45 -7.58
CA VAL A 154 -5.16 4.67 -7.44
C VAL A 154 -3.68 4.32 -7.47
N ARG A 155 -2.90 5.03 -8.29
CA ARG A 155 -1.45 4.79 -8.43
C ARG A 155 -0.69 5.35 -7.23
N VAL A 156 0.40 4.70 -6.85
CA VAL A 156 1.23 5.15 -5.71
C VAL A 156 1.77 6.58 -5.89
N PRO A 157 2.31 7.00 -7.06
CA PRO A 157 2.74 8.38 -7.24
C PRO A 157 1.64 9.41 -6.99
N THR A 158 0.39 9.11 -7.36
CA THR A 158 -0.77 9.96 -7.07
C THR A 158 -1.00 10.07 -5.57
N LYS A 159 -0.91 8.95 -4.83
CA LYS A 159 -1.04 8.96 -3.38
C LYS A 159 0.07 9.75 -2.70
N ILE A 160 1.31 9.59 -3.16
CA ILE A 160 2.49 10.30 -2.63
C ILE A 160 2.30 11.81 -2.79
N ALA A 161 1.86 12.26 -3.97
CA ALA A 161 1.66 13.68 -4.25
C ALA A 161 0.65 14.34 -3.27
N GLY A 162 -0.41 13.61 -2.89
CA GLY A 162 -1.44 14.10 -1.97
C GLY A 162 -1.18 13.85 -0.48
N LEU A 163 -0.04 13.28 -0.07
CA LEU A 163 0.21 12.92 1.35
C LEU A 163 0.20 14.10 2.33
N HIS A 164 0.37 15.32 1.83
CA HIS A 164 0.44 16.55 2.61
C HIS A 164 -0.87 17.35 2.58
N ASP A 165 -1.85 16.90 1.81
CA ASP A 165 -3.13 17.56 1.64
C ASP A 165 -4.23 16.87 2.44
N ASP A 166 -5.28 17.62 2.73
CA ASP A 166 -6.54 17.08 3.24
C ASP A 166 -7.43 16.60 2.09
N VAL A 167 -8.33 15.67 2.39
CA VAL A 167 -9.38 15.28 1.43
C VAL A 167 -10.34 16.44 1.17
N ASP A 168 -10.64 16.70 -0.10
CA ASP A 168 -11.76 17.53 -0.52
C ASP A 168 -13.07 16.80 -0.20
N VAL A 169 -13.56 17.02 1.02
CA VAL A 169 -14.79 16.39 1.53
C VAL A 169 -16.01 16.69 0.63
N PRO A 170 -16.25 17.94 0.17
CA PRO A 170 -17.31 18.21 -0.81
C PRO A 170 -17.21 17.37 -2.08
N ALA A 171 -16.02 17.20 -2.66
CA ALA A 171 -15.83 16.37 -3.85
C ALA A 171 -16.09 14.88 -3.57
N PHE A 172 -15.72 14.40 -2.37
CA PHE A 172 -15.99 13.03 -1.95
C PHE A 172 -17.50 12.78 -1.79
N GLU A 173 -18.21 13.65 -1.08
CA GLU A 173 -19.67 13.54 -0.91
C GLU A 173 -20.39 13.63 -2.26
N ALA A 174 -19.98 14.53 -3.15
CA ALA A 174 -20.53 14.60 -4.51
C ALA A 174 -20.35 13.28 -5.27
N THR A 175 -19.19 12.63 -5.14
CA THR A 175 -18.95 11.33 -5.78
C THR A 175 -19.90 10.25 -5.25
N LEU A 176 -20.16 10.23 -3.93
CA LEU A 176 -21.10 9.28 -3.33
C LEU A 176 -22.54 9.52 -3.81
N GLU A 177 -22.92 10.78 -4.03
CA GLU A 177 -24.27 11.16 -4.47
C GLU A 177 -24.51 10.93 -5.97
N THR A 178 -23.53 11.22 -6.84
CA THR A 178 -23.76 11.30 -8.29
C THR A 178 -23.27 10.09 -9.08
N GLU A 179 -22.26 9.39 -8.60
CA GLU A 179 -21.58 8.35 -9.39
C GLU A 179 -22.03 6.92 -9.04
N LEU A 180 -22.68 6.74 -7.89
CA LEU A 180 -23.18 5.44 -7.44
C LEU A 180 -24.52 5.08 -8.09
N PRO A 181 -24.79 3.77 -8.34
CA PRO A 181 -26.10 3.34 -8.81
C PRO A 181 -27.22 3.64 -7.79
N PRO A 182 -28.49 3.83 -8.22
CA PRO A 182 -29.58 4.26 -7.33
C PRO A 182 -29.93 3.30 -6.18
N ASP A 183 -29.51 2.04 -6.26
CA ASP A 183 -29.73 1.02 -5.22
C ASP A 183 -28.55 0.88 -4.24
N PHE A 184 -27.58 1.78 -4.30
CA PHE A 184 -26.47 1.91 -3.35
C PHE A 184 -26.77 3.05 -2.37
N GLU A 185 -26.35 2.87 -1.12
CA GLU A 185 -26.52 3.87 -0.06
C GLU A 185 -25.34 3.80 0.91
N VAL A 186 -25.01 4.92 1.55
CA VAL A 186 -23.93 4.95 2.54
C VAL A 186 -24.40 4.28 3.83
N HIS A 187 -23.80 3.13 4.16
CA HIS A 187 -24.07 2.39 5.39
C HIS A 187 -23.18 2.84 6.55
N GLU A 188 -21.92 3.14 6.26
CA GLU A 188 -20.90 3.52 7.24
C GLU A 188 -19.85 4.40 6.55
N GLN A 189 -19.35 5.42 7.26
CA GLN A 189 -18.22 6.22 6.82
C GLN A 189 -17.01 6.01 7.73
N PHE A 190 -15.82 6.11 7.14
CA PHE A 190 -14.54 5.96 7.79
C PHE A 190 -13.68 7.21 7.56
N ASP A 191 -12.94 7.59 8.60
CA ASP A 191 -11.96 8.67 8.59
C ASP A 191 -10.68 8.13 9.26
N PHE A 192 -9.56 8.20 8.55
CA PHE A 192 -8.27 7.65 8.99
C PHE A 192 -7.23 8.75 9.06
N ASP A 193 -6.73 8.98 10.26
CA ASP A 193 -5.56 9.82 10.50
C ASP A 193 -4.33 8.94 10.71
N TYR A 194 -3.27 9.19 9.93
CA TYR A 194 -2.00 8.47 9.98
C TYR A 194 -0.90 9.27 10.69
N GLY A 195 -1.18 10.50 11.16
CA GLY A 195 -0.26 11.32 11.95
C GLY A 195 1.04 11.70 11.22
N LEU A 196 0.97 11.93 9.90
CA LEU A 196 2.17 12.22 9.10
C LEU A 196 2.64 13.67 9.20
N ASP A 197 1.73 14.62 9.48
CA ASP A 197 1.99 16.06 9.70
C ASP A 197 2.97 16.70 8.68
N LEU A 198 2.65 16.57 7.38
CA LEU A 198 3.50 17.06 6.30
C LEU A 198 3.07 18.45 5.82
N ASN A 199 4.02 19.38 5.72
CA ASN A 199 3.77 20.74 5.20
C ASN A 199 3.91 20.84 3.67
N ALA A 200 4.41 19.80 3.01
CA ALA A 200 4.64 19.72 1.58
C ALA A 200 4.70 18.26 1.15
N ALA A 201 4.41 17.98 -0.13
CA ALA A 201 4.51 16.64 -0.68
C ALA A 201 5.93 16.06 -0.45
N PRO A 202 6.06 14.86 0.12
CA PRO A 202 7.35 14.23 0.32
C PRO A 202 7.98 13.82 -1.01
N VAL A 203 9.31 13.81 -1.07
CA VAL A 203 10.07 13.45 -2.26
C VAL A 203 10.04 11.93 -2.46
N PRO A 204 9.54 11.40 -3.59
CA PRO A 204 9.61 9.96 -3.85
C PRO A 204 11.07 9.49 -3.91
N GLU A 205 11.41 8.44 -3.16
CA GLU A 205 12.77 7.91 -3.10
C GLU A 205 12.76 6.43 -2.72
N THR A 206 13.79 5.68 -3.10
CA THR A 206 14.06 4.34 -2.59
C THR A 206 15.22 4.40 -1.60
N THR A 207 14.91 4.45 -0.31
CA THR A 207 15.90 4.52 0.79
C THR A 207 15.39 3.79 2.03
N ALA A 208 16.31 3.32 2.86
CA ALA A 208 16.05 2.77 4.19
C ALA A 208 16.89 3.50 5.25
N THR A 209 17.16 4.79 5.02
CA THR A 209 17.85 5.69 5.95
C THR A 209 16.95 6.88 6.26
N GLY A 210 16.85 7.25 7.55
CA GLY A 210 16.07 8.38 8.04
C GLY A 210 15.22 8.03 9.26
N THR A 211 14.54 9.03 9.81
CA THR A 211 13.61 8.85 10.94
C THR A 211 12.20 8.61 10.42
N VAL A 212 11.54 7.54 10.87
CA VAL A 212 10.17 7.22 10.47
C VAL A 212 9.20 8.29 10.98
N ARG A 213 8.45 8.90 10.06
CA ARG A 213 7.29 9.75 10.37
C ARG A 213 6.00 8.95 10.42
N GLY A 214 5.89 7.88 9.65
CA GLY A 214 4.77 6.96 9.71
C GLY A 214 4.58 6.21 8.41
N VAL A 215 3.56 5.36 8.38
CA VAL A 215 3.21 4.55 7.20
C VAL A 215 1.73 4.70 6.90
N LYS A 216 1.42 5.08 5.66
CA LYS A 216 0.05 5.12 5.12
C LYS A 216 -0.12 4.07 4.03
N GLY A 217 -0.86 3.02 4.35
CA GLY A 217 -0.98 1.82 3.51
C GLY A 217 0.36 1.12 3.37
N ARG A 218 1.05 1.35 2.25
CA ARG A 218 2.40 0.83 1.98
C ARG A 218 3.45 1.91 1.75
N ILE A 219 3.08 3.18 1.92
CA ILE A 219 4.00 4.30 1.73
C ILE A 219 4.57 4.65 3.09
N LEU A 220 5.88 4.41 3.24
CA LEU A 220 6.66 4.82 4.39
C LEU A 220 7.15 6.26 4.18
N VAL A 221 6.95 7.11 5.17
CA VAL A 221 7.51 8.47 5.18
C VAL A 221 8.71 8.50 6.13
N LEU A 222 9.86 8.89 5.59
CA LEU A 222 11.10 9.08 6.32
C LEU A 222 11.46 10.56 6.32
N GLU A 223 12.00 11.05 7.42
CA GLU A 223 12.59 12.38 7.48
C GLU A 223 14.11 12.29 7.64
N GLU A 224 14.81 13.05 6.82
CA GLU A 224 16.26 13.18 6.85
C GLU A 224 16.65 14.63 6.54
N HIS A 225 17.40 15.26 7.45
CA HIS A 225 17.90 16.63 7.32
C HIS A 225 16.82 17.67 6.97
N GLY A 226 15.62 17.53 7.54
CA GLY A 226 14.48 18.42 7.31
C GLY A 226 13.70 18.15 6.02
N THR A 227 14.07 17.12 5.25
CA THR A 227 13.35 16.70 4.05
C THR A 227 12.57 15.42 4.32
N ASN A 228 11.30 15.40 3.92
CA ASN A 228 10.47 14.18 3.97
C ASN A 228 10.59 13.41 2.65
N TYR A 229 10.88 12.13 2.74
CA TYR A 229 10.95 11.17 1.65
C TYR A 229 9.82 10.18 1.74
N ALA A 230 9.20 9.86 0.61
CA ALA A 230 8.18 8.82 0.51
C ALA A 230 8.77 7.59 -0.19
N VAL A 231 8.77 6.47 0.53
CA VAL A 231 9.27 5.17 0.07
C VAL A 231 8.10 4.23 -0.11
N ASP A 232 7.93 3.67 -1.32
CA ASP A 232 7.03 2.54 -1.50
C ASP A 232 7.72 1.30 -0.90
N LEU A 233 7.17 0.73 0.17
CA LEU A 233 7.76 -0.44 0.85
C LEU A 233 7.96 -1.62 -0.10
N ARG A 234 7.15 -1.72 -1.17
CA ARG A 234 7.33 -2.74 -2.21
C ARG A 234 8.64 -2.57 -2.97
N ASP A 235 9.13 -1.34 -3.11
CA ASP A 235 10.37 -1.07 -3.85
C ASP A 235 11.59 -1.49 -3.03
N LEU A 236 11.47 -1.64 -1.71
CA LEU A 236 12.52 -2.19 -0.84
C LEU A 236 12.66 -3.72 -0.95
N LEU A 237 11.65 -4.44 -1.44
CA LEU A 237 11.72 -5.89 -1.55
C LEU A 237 12.89 -6.35 -2.43
N GLY A 238 13.64 -7.32 -1.89
CA GLY A 238 14.76 -7.96 -2.55
C GLY A 238 16.12 -7.30 -2.29
N TYR A 239 16.15 -6.12 -1.67
CA TYR A 239 17.39 -5.45 -1.31
C TYR A 239 18.06 -6.14 -0.12
N GLU A 240 19.37 -6.31 -0.21
CA GLU A 240 20.23 -6.53 0.94
C GLU A 240 20.44 -5.22 1.71
N LEU A 241 20.40 -5.32 3.04
CA LEU A 241 20.64 -4.22 3.96
C LEU A 241 22.00 -4.40 4.63
N ALA A 242 22.85 -3.39 4.48
CA ALA A 242 24.05 -3.21 5.28
C ALA A 242 23.79 -2.15 6.36
N GLU A 243 24.23 -2.43 7.59
CA GLU A 243 24.16 -1.44 8.67
C GLU A 243 25.04 -0.22 8.37
N GLY A 244 24.51 0.96 8.65
CA GLY A 244 25.14 2.25 8.39
C GLY A 244 24.29 3.11 7.45
N ALA A 245 24.14 4.38 7.81
CA ALA A 245 23.55 5.38 6.93
C ALA A 245 24.41 5.53 5.67
N SER A 246 23.77 5.60 4.50
CA SER A 246 24.53 5.82 3.27
C SER A 246 25.05 7.25 3.23
N ASP A 247 26.38 7.46 3.20
CA ASP A 247 27.05 8.75 2.92
C ASP A 247 26.85 9.21 1.46
N ARG A 248 25.75 8.81 0.82
CA ARG A 248 25.39 9.33 -0.50
C ARG A 248 24.92 10.77 -0.30
N GLU A 249 25.87 11.70 -0.32
CA GLU A 249 25.62 13.09 -0.70
C GLU A 249 24.92 13.07 -2.07
N LYS A 250 23.58 13.06 -2.05
CA LYS A 250 22.76 13.13 -3.25
C LYS A 250 22.95 14.52 -3.84
N GLN A 251 23.89 14.62 -4.79
CA GLN A 251 24.08 15.74 -5.70
C GLN A 251 22.79 15.98 -6.51
N ALA A 252 21.82 16.68 -5.93
CA ALA A 252 20.64 17.17 -6.64
C ALA A 252 20.12 18.46 -5.99
N SER A 253 20.98 19.47 -5.86
CA SER A 253 20.57 20.83 -5.48
C SER A 253 21.48 21.92 -6.07
N PHE A 254 22.14 21.68 -7.21
CA PHE A 254 22.81 22.75 -7.97
C PHE A 254 22.69 22.50 -9.47
N GLY A 255 21.48 22.69 -9.99
CA GLY A 255 21.18 22.56 -11.41
C GLY A 255 19.96 23.36 -11.83
N ALA A 256 19.74 24.55 -11.26
CA ALA A 256 18.66 25.44 -11.67
C ALA A 256 19.03 26.92 -11.45
N PHE A 257 20.14 27.36 -12.04
CA PHE A 257 20.34 28.76 -12.44
C PHE A 257 21.23 28.83 -13.68
N SER A 258 20.58 28.85 -14.85
CA SER A 258 21.06 29.45 -16.10
C SER A 258 19.87 29.74 -16.99
#